data_AF-A0A445AFZ7-F1
#
_entry.id   AF-A0A445AFZ7-F1
#
_cell.length_a   1.000
_cell.length_b   1.000
_cell.length_c   1.000
_cell.angle_alpha   90.00
_cell.angle_beta   90.00
_cell.angle_gamma   90.00
#
_symmetry.space_group_name_H-M   'P 1'
#
loop_
_entity.id
_entity.type
_entity.pdbx_description
1 polymer ?
#
loop_
_entity_poly.entity_id
_entity_poly.type
_entity_poly.pdbx_seq_one_letter_code
_entity_poly.pdbx_strand_id
1 'polypeptide(L)'
;MGSREERKEKDKSREERARTSSVNRFTETARARIEKAGGECLTFDQVAFRAPLGQNTVLFRGPKNSRKVVKHFGPAAGVPHSQTKPYV
;
A
#
# COMPACT_ATOMS: atom_id res chain seq x y z
N MET A 1 13.72 7.89 -27.86
CA MET A 1 12.54 8.37 -27.11
C MET A 1 11.49 7.28 -27.18
N GLY A 2 11.33 6.48 -26.12
CA GLY A 2 10.42 5.32 -26.13
C GLY A 2 8.99 5.77 -26.38
N SER A 3 8.34 5.11 -27.35
CA SER A 3 7.05 5.50 -27.90
C SER A 3 5.97 5.48 -26.81
N ARG A 4 4.92 6.27 -26.99
CA ARG A 4 3.78 6.35 -26.05
C ARG A 4 3.11 4.98 -25.85
N GLU A 5 3.27 4.08 -26.82
CA GLU A 5 2.83 2.68 -26.77
C GLU A 5 3.75 1.81 -25.90
N GLU A 6 5.08 1.91 -26.01
CA GLU A 6 6.00 1.18 -25.13
C GLU A 6 5.81 1.55 -23.64
N ARG A 7 5.49 2.82 -23.34
CA ARG A 7 5.17 3.23 -21.96
C ARG A 7 3.85 2.63 -21.49
N LYS A 8 2.84 2.57 -22.34
CA LYS A 8 1.57 1.91 -22.01
C LYS A 8 1.75 0.42 -21.79
N GLU A 9 2.61 -0.24 -22.55
CA GLU A 9 2.90 -1.67 -22.43
C GLU A 9 3.78 -2.00 -21.21
N LYS A 10 4.72 -1.11 -20.86
CA LYS A 10 5.46 -1.19 -19.58
C LYS A 10 4.60 -0.91 -18.35
N ASP A 11 3.66 0.03 -18.44
CA ASP A 11 2.68 0.25 -17.36
C ASP A 11 1.71 -0.93 -17.24
N LYS A 12 1.25 -1.49 -18.37
CA LYS A 12 0.41 -2.71 -18.40
C LYS A 12 1.11 -3.92 -17.75
N SER A 13 2.39 -4.15 -18.08
CA SER A 13 3.20 -5.22 -17.46
C SER A 13 3.61 -4.95 -16.01
N ARG A 14 3.56 -3.69 -15.53
CA ARG A 14 3.70 -3.36 -14.11
C ARG A 14 2.41 -3.59 -13.34
N GLU A 15 1.27 -3.28 -13.96
CA GLU A 15 -0.09 -3.41 -13.44
C GLU A 15 -0.56 -4.88 -13.40
N GLU A 16 -0.08 -5.72 -14.32
CA GLU A 16 -0.32 -7.17 -14.38
C GLU A 16 0.60 -8.02 -13.49
N ARG A 17 1.45 -7.42 -12.63
CA ARG A 17 2.21 -8.20 -11.66
C ARG A 17 1.29 -8.71 -10.56
N ALA A 18 0.64 -9.84 -10.81
CA ALA A 18 0.03 -10.70 -9.82
C ALA A 18 1.02 -10.91 -8.67
N ARG A 19 0.70 -10.39 -7.48
CA ARG A 19 1.48 -10.64 -6.26
C ARG A 19 0.57 -11.25 -5.23
N THR A 20 1.04 -12.35 -4.67
CA THR A 20 0.47 -12.93 -3.46
C THR A 20 0.63 -11.93 -2.32
N SER A 21 -0.48 -11.61 -1.66
CA SER A 21 -0.50 -10.66 -0.55
C SER A 21 -0.99 -11.35 0.72
N SER A 22 -0.40 -10.98 1.86
CA SER A 22 -0.83 -11.48 3.16
C SER A 22 -1.12 -10.35 4.14
N VAL A 23 -2.24 -10.46 4.85
CA VAL A 23 -2.65 -9.53 5.90
C VAL A 23 -3.65 -10.22 6.84
N ASN A 24 -3.82 -9.69 8.05
CA ASN A 24 -4.79 -10.20 9.01
C ASN A 24 -6.24 -10.05 8.53
N ARG A 25 -6.57 -8.95 7.83
CA ARG A 25 -7.92 -8.68 7.32
C ARG A 25 -7.87 -8.03 5.95
N PHE A 26 -8.60 -8.60 4.99
CA PHE A 26 -8.86 -8.01 3.68
C PHE A 26 -10.25 -7.37 3.68
N THR A 27 -10.40 -6.24 3.00
CA THR A 27 -11.73 -5.78 2.58
C THR A 27 -12.17 -6.58 1.36
N GLU A 28 -13.48 -6.78 1.21
CA GLU A 28 -14.04 -7.56 0.08
C GLU A 28 -13.66 -6.96 -1.27
N THR A 29 -13.66 -5.62 -1.37
CA THR A 29 -13.25 -4.89 -2.57
C THR A 29 -11.77 -5.07 -2.90
N ALA A 30 -10.90 -5.16 -1.90
CA ALA A 30 -9.48 -5.40 -2.11
C ALA A 30 -9.24 -6.85 -2.58
N ARG A 31 -9.91 -7.82 -1.95
CA ARG A 31 -9.84 -9.23 -2.34
C ARG A 31 -10.24 -9.41 -3.81
N ALA A 32 -11.39 -8.87 -4.21
CA ALA A 32 -11.86 -8.95 -5.59
C ALA A 32 -10.88 -8.33 -6.60
N ARG A 33 -10.21 -7.23 -6.26
CA ARG A 33 -9.20 -6.61 -7.12
C ARG A 33 -7.93 -7.45 -7.25
N ILE A 34 -7.50 -8.08 -6.16
CA ILE A 34 -6.30 -8.93 -6.14
C ILE A 34 -6.56 -10.20 -6.95
N GLU A 35 -7.69 -10.87 -6.75
CA GLU A 35 -8.08 -12.06 -7.50
C GLU A 35 -8.28 -11.75 -8.99
N LYS A 36 -8.89 -10.59 -9.32
CA LYS A 36 -9.02 -10.13 -10.71
C LYS A 36 -7.66 -9.92 -11.39
N ALA A 37 -6.64 -9.51 -10.64
CA ALA A 37 -5.28 -9.36 -11.13
C ALA A 37 -4.49 -10.68 -11.14
N GLY A 38 -5.12 -11.82 -10.83
CA GLY A 38 -4.47 -13.14 -10.78
C GLY A 38 -3.61 -13.36 -9.53
N GLY A 39 -3.73 -12.52 -8.51
CA GLY A 39 -3.02 -12.66 -7.23
C GLY A 39 -3.80 -13.50 -6.21
N GLU A 40 -3.08 -14.09 -5.26
CA GLU A 40 -3.67 -14.87 -4.16
C GLU A 40 -3.70 -14.03 -2.86
N CYS A 41 -4.82 -14.10 -2.13
CA CYS A 41 -4.98 -13.48 -0.81
C CYS A 41 -4.75 -14.52 0.29
N LEU A 42 -3.64 -14.41 1.01
CA LEU A 42 -3.27 -15.34 2.09
C LEU A 42 -3.48 -14.74 3.47
N THR A 43 -3.73 -15.60 4.46
CA THR A 43 -3.64 -15.22 5.87
C THR A 43 -2.19 -15.25 6.35
N PHE A 44 -1.92 -14.57 7.46
CA PHE A 44 -0.56 -14.52 8.02
C PHE A 44 -0.05 -15.92 8.43
N ASP A 45 -0.92 -16.75 9.01
CA ASP A 45 -0.59 -18.12 9.40
C ASP A 45 -0.25 -18.99 8.18
N GLN A 46 -0.95 -18.82 7.06
CA GLN A 46 -0.65 -19.54 5.81
C GLN A 46 0.72 -19.17 5.25
N VAL A 47 1.14 -17.91 5.38
CA VAL A 47 2.49 -17.48 5.00
C VAL A 47 3.54 -18.05 5.95
N ALA A 48 3.26 -18.13 7.25
CA ALA A 48 4.18 -18.72 8.22
C ALA A 48 4.49 -20.19 7.89
N PHE A 49 3.51 -20.95 7.40
CA PHE A 49 3.74 -22.33 6.92
C PHE A 49 4.49 -22.38 5.59
N ARG A 50 4.19 -21.49 4.63
CA ARG A 50 4.81 -21.50 3.29
C ARG A 50 6.25 -20.94 3.29
N ALA A 51 6.50 -19.91 4.07
CA ALA A 51 7.78 -19.21 4.13
C ALA A 51 8.17 -18.93 5.59
N PRO A 52 8.52 -19.97 6.38
CA PRO A 52 8.86 -19.82 7.80
C PRO A 52 10.09 -18.92 8.02
N LEU A 53 11.00 -18.87 7.03
CA LEU A 53 12.18 -18.02 7.04
C LEU A 53 11.96 -16.65 6.37
N GLY A 54 10.74 -16.37 5.88
CA GLY A 54 10.41 -15.11 5.19
C GLY A 54 11.05 -14.93 3.81
N GLN A 55 11.60 -15.99 3.21
CA GLN A 55 12.21 -15.93 1.87
C GLN A 55 11.21 -15.47 0.81
N ASN A 56 11.65 -14.61 -0.11
CA ASN A 56 10.82 -14.02 -1.17
C ASN A 56 9.58 -13.25 -0.68
N THR A 57 9.57 -12.79 0.58
CA THR A 57 8.52 -11.91 1.12
C THR A 57 9.01 -10.47 1.27
N VAL A 58 8.13 -9.51 1.00
CA VAL A 58 8.39 -8.09 1.23
C VAL A 58 7.44 -7.58 2.29
N LEU A 59 7.98 -7.10 3.40
CA LEU A 59 7.21 -6.46 4.45
C LEU A 59 6.91 -5.01 4.07
N PHE A 60 5.64 -4.63 4.12
CA PHE A 60 5.22 -3.25 3.90
C PHE A 60 4.34 -2.76 5.06
N ARG A 61 4.44 -1.47 5.37
CA ARG A 61 3.68 -0.82 6.44
C ARG A 61 2.93 0.38 5.89
N GLY A 62 1.65 0.51 6.27
CA GLY A 62 0.86 1.71 5.97
C GLY A 62 1.47 2.99 6.56
N PRO A 63 1.23 4.16 5.94
CA PRO A 63 1.80 5.42 6.39
C PRO A 63 1.24 5.85 7.76
N LYS A 64 2.13 6.08 8.74
CA LYS A 64 1.75 6.37 10.14
C LYS A 64 1.16 7.77 10.33
N ASN A 65 1.61 8.72 9.51
CA ASN A 65 1.34 10.16 9.68
C ASN A 65 0.14 10.65 8.85
N SER A 66 -0.55 9.75 8.14
CA SER A 66 -1.71 10.10 7.32
C SER A 66 -2.99 10.36 8.13
N ARG A 67 -2.99 10.04 9.43
CA ARG A 67 -4.13 10.29 10.32
C ARG A 67 -4.40 11.79 10.42
N LYS A 68 -5.67 12.20 10.34
CA LYS A 68 -6.08 13.62 10.43
C LYS A 68 -5.54 14.30 11.70
N VAL A 69 -5.54 13.57 12.82
CA VAL A 69 -5.02 14.04 14.11
C VAL A 69 -3.56 14.51 14.02
N VAL A 70 -2.73 13.84 13.22
CA VAL A 70 -1.31 14.18 13.07
C VAL A 70 -1.12 15.55 12.42
N LYS A 71 -2.11 16.06 11.68
CA LYS A 71 -2.09 17.40 11.08
C LYS A 71 -2.29 18.54 12.09
N HIS A 72 -2.77 18.21 13.30
CA HIS A 72 -2.94 19.16 14.39
C HIS A 72 -1.73 19.17 15.35
N PHE A 73 -0.73 18.32 15.09
CA PHE A 73 0.51 18.29 15.85
C PHE A 73 1.54 19.24 15.22
N GLY A 74 2.35 19.88 16.05
CA GLY A 74 3.41 20.78 15.61
C GLY A 74 3.27 22.18 16.24
N PRO A 75 4.05 23.16 15.75
CA PRO A 75 3.97 24.55 16.19
C PRO A 75 2.53 25.08 16.08
N ALA A 76 2.15 26.02 16.93
CA ALA A 76 0.80 26.56 16.96
C ALA A 76 0.33 27.04 15.57
N ALA A 77 -0.98 26.95 15.31
CA ALA A 77 -1.54 27.45 14.06
C ALA A 77 -1.33 28.98 14.00
N GLY A 78 -0.68 29.46 12.94
CA GLY A 78 -0.41 30.88 12.72
C GLY A 78 1.00 31.36 13.03
N VAL A 79 1.90 30.55 13.59
CA VAL A 79 3.32 30.94 13.70
C VAL A 79 4.03 30.83 12.34
N PRO A 80 5.03 31.69 12.05
CA PRO A 80 5.82 31.61 10.82
C PRO A 80 6.33 30.17 10.57
N HIS A 81 6.19 29.70 9.33
CA HIS A 81 6.53 28.33 8.89
C HIS A 81 5.71 27.18 9.50
N SER A 82 4.57 27.46 10.17
CA SER A 82 3.65 26.41 10.63
C SER A 82 2.63 26.01 9.56
N GLN A 83 2.43 24.71 9.39
CA GLN A 83 1.35 24.12 8.58
C GLN A 83 0.31 23.37 9.43
N THR A 84 0.32 23.60 10.74
CA THR A 84 -0.59 22.93 11.68
C THR A 84 -2.03 23.35 11.42
N LYS A 85 -2.92 22.39 11.20
CA LYS A 85 -4.34 22.65 10.97
C LYS A 85 -5.02 23.10 12.29
N PRO A 86 -5.77 24.21 12.33
CA PRO A 86 -6.57 24.56 13.50
C PRO A 86 -7.73 23.58 13.71
N TYR A 87 -8.17 23.41 14.95
CA TYR A 87 -9.40 22.70 15.28
C TYR A 87 -10.59 23.64 15.04
N VAL A 88 -11.22 23.49 13.87
CA VAL A 88 -12.46 24.16 13.46
C VAL A 88 -13.35 23.15 12.75
#